data_AF-A0AAE5LPL5-F1
#
_entry.id   AF-A0AAE5LPL5-F1
#
_cell.length_a   1.000
_cell.length_b   1.000
_cell.length_c   1.000
_cell.angle_alpha   90.00
_cell.angle_beta   90.00
_cell.angle_gamma   90.00
#
_symmetry.space_group_name_H-M   'P 1'
#
loop_
_entity.id
_entity.type
_entity.pdbx_description
1 polymer ?
#
loop_
_entity_poly.entity_id
_entity_poly.type
_entity_poly.pdbx_seq_one_letter_code
_entity_poly.pdbx_strand_id
1 'polypeptide(L)'
;MKCEVIMDLLPAYIDNTCSPESKLLVEEHLHDCAQCSKLFKDATENVEVKSYDDSDTYANLQEKDLLLNAKKNIRFETIKKIFKVIYTVIIGLNILGIIVGYLSIKIGYDLEYPRFYFGSLGLKTYSILFIMFMLPLLCSILGKIILSKTNYIKSYGWKIILNVLALLISIMLSLASGFMLVFVTPPLESYTNSPKNYLHVANDMRKYEAIYKNFFPEKVPDDAENIEYSYRKYNGLFETTSKISASWSLPEKSYEYYKQIIEKNSTMNEIEANKYEIYLPGYTYPPNLKLNFEFNDEKKELKYTAIIEKK
;
A
#
# COMPACT_ATOMS: atom_id res chain seq x y z
N MET A 1 16.62 -50.99 76.52
CA MET A 1 17.05 -51.04 75.10
C MET A 1 18.52 -50.67 75.00
N LYS A 2 19.28 -51.16 74.00
CA LYS A 2 20.71 -50.81 73.85
C LYS A 2 20.86 -49.41 73.23
N CYS A 3 21.63 -48.54 73.88
CA CYS A 3 21.84 -47.15 73.42
C CYS A 3 22.41 -47.08 72.00
N GLU A 4 23.23 -48.06 71.58
CA GLU A 4 23.79 -48.15 70.22
C GLU A 4 22.72 -48.10 69.14
N VAL A 5 21.64 -48.87 69.32
CA VAL A 5 20.53 -48.91 68.36
C VAL A 5 19.81 -47.57 68.28
N ILE A 6 19.67 -46.87 69.40
CA ILE A 6 19.02 -45.55 69.44
C ILE A 6 19.90 -44.46 68.84
N MET A 7 21.22 -44.55 69.02
CA MET A 7 22.17 -43.65 68.39
C MET A 7 22.16 -43.81 66.86
N ASP A 8 22.05 -45.04 66.34
CA ASP A 8 21.94 -45.29 64.89
C ASP A 8 20.62 -44.75 64.31
N LEU A 9 19.54 -44.77 65.08
CA LEU A 9 18.23 -44.26 64.68
C LEU A 9 18.08 -42.73 64.86
N LEU A 10 18.98 -42.10 65.61
CA LEU A 10 18.88 -40.69 65.98
C LEU A 10 18.89 -39.72 64.79
N PRO A 11 19.75 -39.89 63.76
CA PRO A 11 19.74 -39.02 62.58
C PRO A 11 18.43 -39.11 61.80
N ALA A 12 17.94 -40.34 61.56
CA ALA A 12 16.67 -40.56 60.87
C ALA A 12 15.46 -40.01 61.65
N TYR A 13 15.55 -40.02 63.00
CA TYR A 13 14.55 -39.40 63.87
C TYR A 13 14.58 -37.86 63.78
N ILE A 14 15.75 -37.24 63.77
CA ILE A 14 15.92 -35.77 63.59
C ILE A 14 15.36 -35.33 62.21
N ASP A 15 15.65 -36.10 61.17
CA ASP A 15 15.17 -35.84 59.80
C ASP A 15 13.68 -36.22 59.60
N ASN A 16 12.98 -36.69 60.64
CA ASN A 16 11.59 -37.18 60.60
C ASN A 16 11.31 -38.23 59.52
N THR A 17 12.28 -39.10 59.24
CA THR A 17 12.16 -40.19 58.24
C THR A 17 11.92 -41.58 58.85
N CYS A 18 11.86 -41.68 60.19
CA CYS A 18 11.56 -42.92 60.91
C CYS A 18 10.10 -43.38 60.77
N SER A 19 9.88 -44.70 60.79
CA SER A 19 8.54 -45.27 60.92
C SER A 19 7.91 -44.94 62.29
N PRO A 20 6.57 -44.93 62.43
CA PRO A 20 5.90 -44.59 63.69
C PRO A 20 6.33 -45.48 64.86
N GLU A 21 6.55 -46.78 64.61
CA GLU A 21 7.00 -47.76 65.61
C GLU A 21 8.42 -47.45 66.09
N SER A 22 9.33 -47.12 65.17
CA SER A 22 10.71 -46.74 65.50
C SER A 22 10.74 -45.40 66.24
N LYS A 23 9.83 -44.49 65.91
CA LYS A 23 9.71 -43.16 66.51
C LYS A 23 9.34 -43.24 68.00
N LEU A 24 8.29 -43.98 68.31
CA LEU A 24 7.86 -44.26 69.70
C LEU A 24 8.99 -44.85 70.54
N LEU A 25 9.74 -45.78 69.93
CA LEU A 25 10.84 -46.48 70.57
C LEU A 25 12.07 -45.58 70.85
N VAL A 26 12.34 -44.59 69.99
CA VAL A 26 13.33 -43.55 70.26
C VAL A 26 12.85 -42.58 71.35
N GLU A 27 11.58 -42.15 71.30
CA GLU A 27 10.99 -41.23 72.29
C GLU A 27 10.99 -41.82 73.72
N GLU A 28 10.58 -43.08 73.87
CA GLU A 28 10.59 -43.79 75.14
C GLU A 28 12.01 -43.90 75.70
N HIS A 29 13.00 -44.20 74.86
CA HIS A 29 14.39 -44.31 75.30
C HIS A 29 15.03 -42.96 75.66
N LEU A 30 14.67 -41.88 74.95
CA LEU A 30 15.15 -40.53 75.26
C LEU A 30 14.59 -40.00 76.59
N HIS A 31 13.44 -40.51 77.04
CA HIS A 31 12.89 -40.20 78.36
C HIS A 31 13.69 -40.85 79.49
N ASP A 32 14.07 -42.12 79.31
CA ASP A 32 14.69 -42.94 80.36
C ASP A 32 16.23 -42.90 80.35
N CYS A 33 16.87 -42.44 79.27
CA CYS A 33 18.33 -42.42 79.13
C CYS A 33 18.90 -41.00 79.02
N ALA A 34 19.53 -40.54 80.10
CA ALA A 34 20.19 -39.22 80.16
C ALA A 34 21.32 -39.05 79.13
N GLN A 35 22.03 -40.13 78.78
CA GLN A 35 23.11 -40.10 77.81
C GLN A 35 22.60 -39.84 76.38
N CYS A 36 21.59 -40.58 75.94
CA CYS A 36 20.97 -40.40 74.62
C CYS A 36 20.21 -39.07 74.53
N SER A 37 19.57 -38.64 75.62
CA SER A 37 18.90 -37.33 75.69
C SER A 37 19.89 -36.17 75.52
N LYS A 38 21.07 -36.26 76.15
CA LYS A 38 22.14 -35.28 75.96
C LYS A 38 22.67 -35.29 74.52
N LEU A 39 22.90 -36.48 73.95
CA LEU A 39 23.38 -36.64 72.58
C LEU A 39 22.39 -36.07 71.55
N PHE A 40 21.09 -36.25 71.77
CA PHE A 40 20.04 -35.65 70.94
C PHE A 40 20.04 -34.13 71.03
N LYS A 41 20.18 -33.55 72.23
CA LYS A 41 20.30 -32.10 72.42
C LYS A 41 21.56 -31.56 71.76
N ASP A 42 22.72 -32.15 72.00
CA ASP A 42 23.99 -31.74 71.40
C ASP A 42 23.93 -31.83 69.86
N ALA A 43 23.25 -32.86 69.32
CA ALA A 43 23.06 -33.02 67.88
C ALA A 43 22.10 -31.99 67.28
N THR A 44 21.01 -31.62 67.98
CA THR A 44 20.03 -30.62 67.50
C THR A 44 20.48 -29.17 67.73
N GLU A 45 21.34 -28.92 68.71
CA GLU A 45 21.90 -27.60 69.02
C GLU A 45 23.02 -27.18 68.03
N ASN A 46 23.64 -28.15 67.32
CA ASN A 46 24.63 -27.93 66.26
C ASN A 46 24.05 -28.03 64.83
N VAL A 47 22.74 -28.26 64.66
CA VAL A 47 22.11 -28.03 63.35
C VAL A 47 21.92 -26.53 63.22
N GLU A 48 22.95 -25.85 62.71
CA GLU A 48 22.69 -24.64 61.94
C GLU A 48 21.67 -25.05 60.88
N VAL A 49 20.41 -24.67 61.10
CA VAL A 49 19.45 -24.57 60.01
C VAL A 49 20.13 -23.62 59.04
N LYS A 50 20.78 -24.17 58.02
CA LYS A 50 21.08 -23.41 56.81
C LYS A 50 19.72 -23.01 56.29
N SER A 51 19.23 -21.87 56.76
CA SER A 51 18.26 -21.08 56.02
C SER A 51 18.86 -21.00 54.64
N TYR A 52 18.24 -21.70 53.69
CA TYR A 52 18.58 -21.53 52.29
C TYR A 52 18.44 -20.03 52.06
N ASP A 53 19.57 -19.33 51.94
CA ASP A 53 19.54 -17.88 51.90
C ASP A 53 18.82 -17.53 50.61
N ASP A 54 17.62 -16.99 50.77
CA ASP A 54 16.83 -16.44 49.70
C ASP A 54 17.70 -15.49 48.86
N SER A 55 18.68 -14.80 49.47
CA SER A 55 19.63 -13.92 48.79
C SER A 55 20.47 -14.62 47.71
N ASP A 56 20.95 -15.86 47.94
CA ASP A 56 21.69 -16.64 46.96
C ASP A 56 20.79 -17.10 45.81
N THR A 57 19.54 -17.48 46.12
CA THR A 57 18.55 -17.86 45.10
C THR A 57 18.13 -16.65 44.26
N TYR A 58 17.90 -15.49 44.89
CA TYR A 58 17.60 -14.22 44.21
C TYR A 58 18.79 -13.71 43.39
N ALA A 59 20.03 -13.85 43.87
CA ALA A 59 21.24 -13.47 43.14
C ALA A 59 21.43 -14.35 41.89
N ASN A 60 21.25 -15.66 42.02
CA ASN A 60 21.29 -16.60 40.89
C ASN A 60 20.18 -16.33 39.84
N LEU A 61 18.98 -15.94 40.28
CA LEU A 61 17.89 -15.52 39.39
C LEU A 61 18.20 -14.20 38.69
N GLN A 62 18.75 -13.21 39.40
CA GLN A 62 19.13 -11.92 38.84
C GLN A 62 20.28 -12.07 37.82
N GLU A 63 21.30 -12.88 38.12
CA GLU A 63 22.39 -13.19 37.21
C GLU A 63 21.86 -13.87 35.94
N LYS A 64 20.97 -14.85 36.08
CA LYS A 64 20.30 -15.50 34.94
C LYS A 64 19.54 -14.50 34.07
N ASP A 65 18.82 -13.54 34.67
CA ASP A 65 18.10 -12.51 33.92
C ASP A 65 19.03 -11.53 33.20
N LEU A 66 20.15 -11.16 33.81
CA LEU A 66 21.18 -10.34 33.17
C LEU A 66 21.78 -11.05 31.96
N LEU A 67 22.11 -12.34 32.08
CA LEU A 67 22.62 -13.17 30.98
C LEU A 67 21.58 -13.34 29.87
N LEU A 68 20.32 -13.57 30.21
CA LEU A 68 19.22 -13.66 29.24
C LEU A 68 19.02 -12.35 28.48
N ASN A 69 19.08 -11.21 29.17
CA ASN A 69 18.96 -9.88 28.55
C ASN A 69 20.17 -9.52 27.68
N ALA A 70 21.38 -9.87 28.11
CA ALA A 70 22.59 -9.73 27.30
C ALA A 70 22.50 -10.57 26.01
N LYS A 71 22.09 -11.84 26.13
CA LYS A 71 21.87 -12.74 24.99
C LYS A 71 20.79 -12.21 24.04
N LYS A 72 19.69 -11.69 24.56
CA LYS A 72 18.62 -11.03 23.77
C LYS A 72 19.15 -9.80 23.02
N ASN A 73 19.97 -8.97 23.66
CA ASN A 73 20.57 -7.80 23.01
C ASN A 73 21.54 -8.16 21.88
N ILE A 74 22.41 -9.16 22.08
CA ILE A 74 23.31 -9.67 21.02
C ILE A 74 22.52 -10.23 19.84
N ARG A 75 21.47 -11.02 20.14
CA ARG A 75 20.54 -11.52 19.11
C ARG A 75 19.85 -10.38 18.37
N PHE A 76 19.40 -9.35 19.07
CA PHE A 76 18.75 -8.19 18.45
C PHE A 76 19.70 -7.45 17.50
N GLU A 77 20.96 -7.23 17.87
CA GLU A 77 21.94 -6.59 16.98
C GLU A 77 22.18 -7.40 15.70
N THR A 78 22.12 -8.73 15.79
CA THR A 78 22.17 -9.61 14.61
C THR A 78 20.93 -9.44 13.75
N ILE A 79 19.73 -9.49 14.35
CA ILE A 79 18.44 -9.29 13.68
C ILE A 79 18.36 -7.90 13.02
N LYS A 80 18.87 -6.86 13.68
CA LYS A 80 18.91 -5.48 13.19
C LYS A 80 19.70 -5.35 11.89
N LYS A 81 20.79 -6.10 11.71
CA LYS A 81 21.53 -6.17 10.44
C LYS A 81 20.66 -6.73 9.33
N ILE A 82 19.88 -7.78 9.60
CA ILE A 82 18.96 -8.39 8.65
C ILE A 82 17.88 -7.38 8.22
N PHE A 83 17.20 -6.73 9.17
CA PHE A 83 16.22 -5.69 8.86
C PHE A 83 16.82 -4.55 8.04
N LYS A 84 18.04 -4.09 8.34
CA LYS A 84 18.72 -3.04 7.56
C LYS A 84 18.90 -3.43 6.09
N VAL A 85 19.27 -4.68 5.82
CA VAL A 85 19.41 -5.21 4.46
C VAL A 85 18.05 -5.23 3.78
N ILE A 86 17.02 -5.79 4.42
CA ILE A 86 15.66 -5.87 3.88
C ILE A 86 15.11 -4.48 3.51
N TYR A 87 15.17 -3.51 4.42
CA TYR A 87 14.72 -2.14 4.12
C TYR A 87 15.50 -1.52 2.96
N THR A 88 16.79 -1.79 2.84
CA THR A 88 17.61 -1.27 1.74
C THR A 88 17.19 -1.86 0.40
N VAL A 89 16.89 -3.17 0.35
CA VAL A 89 16.36 -3.83 -0.84
C VAL A 89 14.99 -3.26 -1.21
N ILE A 90 14.06 -3.14 -0.25
CA ILE A 90 12.71 -2.59 -0.48
C ILE A 90 12.80 -1.16 -1.02
N ILE A 91 13.62 -0.29 -0.43
CA ILE A 91 13.82 1.08 -0.91
C ILE A 91 14.32 1.07 -2.37
N GLY A 92 15.31 0.23 -2.68
CA GLY A 92 15.82 0.08 -4.05
C GLY A 92 14.75 -0.37 -5.05
N LEU A 93 13.93 -1.36 -4.68
CA LEU A 93 12.82 -1.84 -5.51
C LEU A 93 11.75 -0.76 -5.74
N ASN A 94 11.43 0.05 -4.72
CA ASN A 94 10.48 1.15 -4.88
C ASN A 94 11.03 2.24 -5.83
N ILE A 95 12.31 2.60 -5.70
CA ILE A 95 12.97 3.56 -6.62
C ILE A 95 12.95 3.03 -8.05
N LEU A 96 13.26 1.74 -8.24
CA LEU A 96 13.17 1.09 -9.55
C LEU A 96 11.74 1.13 -10.09
N GLY A 97 10.74 0.83 -9.26
CA GLY A 97 9.33 0.91 -9.62
C GLY A 97 8.90 2.31 -10.07
N ILE A 98 9.37 3.37 -9.39
CA ILE A 98 9.14 4.77 -9.81
C ILE A 98 9.72 5.03 -11.21
N ILE A 99 10.95 4.59 -11.45
CA ILE A 99 11.64 4.78 -12.74
C ILE A 99 10.91 4.03 -13.85
N VAL A 100 10.59 2.75 -13.64
CA VAL A 100 9.87 1.92 -14.61
C VAL A 100 8.48 2.49 -14.88
N GLY A 101 7.75 2.91 -13.83
CA GLY A 101 6.45 3.58 -13.96
C GLY A 101 6.56 4.85 -14.82
N TYR A 102 7.52 5.73 -14.53
CA TYR A 102 7.75 6.94 -15.32
C TYR A 102 8.08 6.64 -16.80
N LEU A 103 8.99 5.69 -17.05
CA LEU A 103 9.36 5.28 -18.40
C LEU A 103 8.20 4.66 -19.17
N SER A 104 7.38 3.83 -18.51
CA SER A 104 6.21 3.19 -19.13
C SER A 104 5.19 4.21 -19.63
N ILE A 105 4.99 5.32 -18.91
CA ILE A 105 4.11 6.41 -19.34
C ILE A 105 4.73 7.15 -20.52
N LYS A 106 6.02 7.51 -20.42
CA LYS A 106 6.72 8.30 -21.44
C LYS A 106 6.88 7.56 -22.76
N ILE A 107 7.14 6.26 -22.72
CA ILE A 107 7.43 5.42 -23.89
C ILE A 107 6.15 4.76 -24.41
N GLY A 108 5.30 4.27 -23.51
CA GLY A 108 4.15 3.42 -23.87
C GLY A 108 2.93 4.18 -24.35
N TYR A 109 2.81 5.48 -24.02
CA TYR A 109 1.57 6.21 -24.23
C TYR A 109 1.84 7.59 -24.83
N ASP A 110 1.59 7.70 -26.13
CA ASP A 110 1.56 8.98 -26.85
C ASP A 110 0.31 9.79 -26.43
N LEU A 111 0.42 10.47 -25.28
CA LEU A 111 -0.63 11.26 -24.64
C LEU A 111 -0.25 12.73 -24.71
N GLU A 112 -1.07 13.52 -25.41
CA GLU A 112 -0.91 14.98 -25.47
C GLU A 112 -1.29 15.62 -24.12
N TYR A 113 -2.31 15.09 -23.43
CA TYR A 113 -2.83 15.62 -22.17
C TYR A 113 -3.11 14.53 -21.11
N PRO A 114 -2.11 13.85 -20.55
CA PRO A 114 -2.30 12.69 -19.68
C PRO A 114 -3.15 12.98 -18.42
N ARG A 115 -4.23 12.20 -18.22
CA ARG A 115 -5.12 12.15 -17.04
C ARG A 115 -5.44 10.70 -16.63
N PHE A 116 -5.71 10.47 -15.33
CA PHE A 116 -6.24 9.18 -14.82
C PHE A 116 -7.75 9.36 -14.60
N TYR A 117 -8.55 8.48 -15.20
CA TYR A 117 -9.99 8.45 -14.95
C TYR A 117 -10.31 7.48 -13.81
N PHE A 118 -10.45 8.00 -12.59
CA PHE A 118 -11.06 7.29 -11.46
C PHE A 118 -12.44 7.91 -11.18
N GLY A 119 -13.41 7.67 -12.07
CA GLY A 119 -14.75 8.26 -11.93
C GLY A 119 -14.74 9.79 -11.85
N SER A 120 -15.52 10.37 -10.93
CA SER A 120 -15.75 11.82 -10.83
C SER A 120 -14.58 12.66 -10.31
N LEU A 121 -13.47 12.06 -9.84
CA LEU A 121 -12.44 12.79 -9.09
C LEU A 121 -11.37 13.51 -9.92
N GLY A 122 -11.30 13.34 -11.24
CA GLY A 122 -10.59 14.25 -12.16
C GLY A 122 -9.13 14.63 -11.83
N LEU A 123 -8.40 13.80 -11.08
CA LEU A 123 -7.04 14.07 -10.60
C LEU A 123 -5.98 13.90 -11.73
N LYS A 124 -4.92 14.72 -11.70
CA LYS A 124 -3.83 14.67 -12.70
C LYS A 124 -2.98 13.40 -12.53
N THR A 125 -2.65 12.72 -13.63
CA THR A 125 -1.97 11.40 -13.68
C THR A 125 -0.68 11.36 -12.86
N TYR A 126 0.20 12.33 -13.08
CA TYR A 126 1.51 12.35 -12.45
C TYR A 126 1.41 12.51 -10.93
N SER A 127 0.38 13.17 -10.43
CA SER A 127 0.20 13.44 -9.00
C SER A 127 -0.18 12.18 -8.22
N ILE A 128 -1.13 11.38 -8.72
CA ILE A 128 -1.55 10.15 -8.04
C ILE A 128 -0.45 9.10 -8.09
N LEU A 129 0.14 8.86 -9.27
CA LEU A 129 1.20 7.86 -9.40
C LEU A 129 2.40 8.24 -8.54
N PHE A 130 2.77 9.53 -8.52
CA PHE A 130 3.81 10.01 -7.63
C PHE A 130 3.47 9.73 -6.17
N ILE A 131 2.28 10.08 -5.68
CA ILE A 131 1.87 9.79 -4.30
C ILE A 131 1.89 8.28 -4.02
N MET A 132 1.40 7.47 -4.95
CA MET A 132 1.27 6.01 -4.79
C MET A 132 2.62 5.30 -4.71
N PHE A 133 3.63 5.74 -5.45
CA PHE A 133 4.97 5.17 -5.37
C PHE A 133 5.86 5.83 -4.31
N MET A 134 5.61 7.10 -3.97
CA MET A 134 6.36 7.80 -2.91
C MET A 134 5.92 7.37 -1.51
N LEU A 135 4.65 7.04 -1.29
CA LEU A 135 4.16 6.61 0.02
C LEU A 135 4.85 5.33 0.55
N PRO A 136 4.96 4.22 -0.21
CA PRO A 136 5.72 3.05 0.20
C PRO A 136 7.21 3.34 0.44
N LEU A 137 7.81 4.22 -0.37
CA LEU A 137 9.19 4.67 -0.20
C LEU A 137 9.37 5.41 1.13
N LEU A 138 8.48 6.35 1.44
CA LEU A 138 8.47 7.10 2.70
C LEU A 138 8.27 6.16 3.90
N CYS A 139 7.32 5.23 3.83
CA CYS A 139 7.10 4.23 4.88
C CYS A 139 8.34 3.35 5.10
N SER A 140 9.02 2.95 4.03
CA SER A 140 10.25 2.15 4.12
C SER A 140 11.42 2.93 4.74
N ILE A 141 11.55 4.22 4.40
CA ILE A 141 12.54 5.12 5.01
C ILE A 141 12.22 5.33 6.50
N LEU A 142 10.97 5.59 6.85
CA LEU A 142 10.51 5.73 8.23
C LEU A 142 10.76 4.45 9.03
N GLY A 143 10.46 3.28 8.47
CA GLY A 143 10.78 1.98 9.09
C GLY A 143 12.27 1.81 9.38
N LYS A 144 13.14 2.22 8.44
CA LYS A 144 14.60 2.22 8.63
C LYS A 144 15.06 3.20 9.72
N ILE A 145 14.40 4.35 9.87
CA ILE A 145 14.64 5.31 10.96
C ILE A 145 14.17 4.76 12.30
N ILE A 146 13.01 4.12 12.36
CA ILE A 146 12.50 3.46 13.57
C ILE A 146 13.48 2.36 14.02
N LEU A 147 14.00 1.57 13.09
CA LEU A 147 15.01 0.55 13.36
C LEU A 147 16.30 1.14 13.94
N SER A 148 16.74 2.31 13.47
CA SER A 148 17.94 2.97 14.01
C SER A 148 17.71 3.51 15.42
N LYS A 149 16.50 3.98 15.73
CA LYS A 149 16.08 4.48 17.05
C LYS A 149 15.56 3.40 18.01
N THR A 150 15.60 2.11 17.64
CA THR A 150 15.04 1.04 18.49
C THR A 150 15.78 0.86 19.84
N ASN A 151 16.98 1.44 20.00
CA ASN A 151 17.74 1.40 21.25
C ASN A 151 17.05 2.15 22.42
N TYR A 152 16.09 3.05 22.15
CA TYR A 152 15.31 3.73 23.20
C TYR A 152 14.23 2.84 23.86
N ILE A 153 13.88 1.71 23.24
CA ILE A 153 12.85 0.80 23.74
C ILE A 153 13.52 -0.21 24.69
N LYS A 154 13.07 -0.30 25.94
CA LYS A 154 13.65 -1.22 26.93
C LYS A 154 13.24 -2.68 26.69
N SER A 155 11.97 -2.92 26.36
CA SER A 155 11.44 -4.28 26.21
C SER A 155 11.85 -4.94 24.89
N TYR A 156 12.50 -6.10 24.96
CA TYR A 156 12.92 -6.89 23.79
C TYR A 156 11.75 -7.28 22.86
N GLY A 157 10.61 -7.68 23.44
CA GLY A 157 9.43 -8.06 22.65
C GLY A 157 8.89 -6.90 21.82
N TRP A 158 8.78 -5.72 22.43
CA TRP A 158 8.33 -4.50 21.75
C TRP A 158 9.28 -4.05 20.63
N LYS A 159 10.60 -4.21 20.80
CA LYS A 159 11.58 -3.94 19.72
C LYS A 159 11.26 -4.76 18.47
N ILE A 160 10.95 -6.04 18.65
CA ILE A 160 10.65 -6.95 17.53
C ILE A 160 9.29 -6.61 16.91
N ILE A 161 8.23 -6.53 17.73
CA ILE A 161 6.86 -6.29 17.26
C ILE A 161 6.79 -5.02 16.41
N LEU A 162 7.36 -3.91 16.90
CA LEU A 162 7.34 -2.63 16.18
C LEU A 162 8.02 -2.71 14.81
N ASN A 163 9.20 -3.33 14.73
CA ASN A 163 9.96 -3.43 13.48
C ASN A 163 9.31 -4.42 12.50
N VAL A 164 8.73 -5.51 12.99
CA VAL A 164 7.96 -6.45 12.17
C VAL A 164 6.74 -5.76 11.58
N LEU A 165 5.98 -5.02 12.40
CA LEU A 165 4.79 -4.30 11.94
C LEU A 165 5.14 -3.21 10.92
N ALA A 166 6.18 -2.41 11.16
CA ALA A 166 6.67 -1.41 10.21
C ALA A 166 7.13 -2.05 8.88
N LEU A 167 7.79 -3.21 8.95
CA LEU A 167 8.22 -3.94 7.77
C LEU A 167 7.03 -4.50 6.98
N LEU A 168 6.04 -5.09 7.67
CA LEU A 168 4.82 -5.61 7.05
C LEU A 168 4.05 -4.50 6.32
N ILE A 169 3.89 -3.33 6.93
CA ILE A 169 3.26 -2.16 6.29
C ILE A 169 4.02 -1.78 5.02
N SER A 170 5.35 -1.70 5.09
CA SER A 170 6.19 -1.35 3.94
C SER A 170 6.04 -2.36 2.80
N ILE A 171 6.06 -3.66 3.12
CA ILE A 171 5.87 -4.73 2.12
C ILE A 171 4.48 -4.68 1.51
N MET A 172 3.43 -4.55 2.31
CA MET A 172 2.05 -4.50 1.83
C MET A 172 1.83 -3.32 0.88
N LEU A 173 2.33 -2.13 1.25
CA LEU A 173 2.24 -0.94 0.40
C LEU A 173 3.05 -1.10 -0.91
N SER A 174 4.24 -1.69 -0.85
CA SER A 174 5.04 -1.96 -2.06
C SER A 174 4.42 -3.02 -2.97
N LEU A 175 3.80 -4.06 -2.41
CA LEU A 175 3.06 -5.06 -3.20
C LEU A 175 1.82 -4.44 -3.83
N ALA A 176 1.09 -3.60 -3.08
CA ALA A 176 -0.05 -2.87 -3.61
C ALA A 176 0.37 -1.93 -4.75
N SER A 177 1.45 -1.16 -4.61
CA SER A 177 1.93 -0.27 -5.68
C SER A 177 2.39 -1.05 -6.91
N GLY A 178 3.07 -2.18 -6.73
CA GLY A 178 3.45 -3.10 -7.81
C GLY A 178 2.24 -3.72 -8.52
N PHE A 179 1.23 -4.17 -7.77
CA PHE A 179 -0.02 -4.67 -8.32
C PHE A 179 -0.73 -3.59 -9.15
N MET A 180 -0.81 -2.36 -8.64
CA MET A 180 -1.41 -1.25 -9.38
C MET A 180 -0.61 -0.92 -10.66
N LEU A 181 0.72 -1.00 -10.62
CA LEU A 181 1.58 -0.80 -11.79
C LEU A 181 1.38 -1.86 -12.89
N VAL A 182 0.98 -3.08 -12.53
CA VAL A 182 0.80 -4.18 -13.49
C VAL A 182 -0.65 -4.28 -13.97
N PHE A 183 -1.61 -4.10 -13.06
CA PHE A 183 -3.02 -4.42 -13.29
C PHE A 183 -3.92 -3.18 -13.42
N VAL A 184 -3.50 -2.01 -12.90
CA VAL A 184 -4.30 -0.77 -12.88
C VAL A 184 -3.71 0.33 -13.77
N THR A 185 -2.54 0.10 -14.37
CA THR A 185 -2.08 0.83 -15.57
C THR A 185 -2.79 0.33 -16.83
N PRO A 186 -4.10 0.07 -16.76
CA PRO A 186 -5.03 0.75 -17.65
C PRO A 186 -6.28 1.26 -16.89
N PRO A 187 -6.89 2.40 -17.29
CA PRO A 187 -6.70 3.11 -18.55
C PRO A 187 -6.01 4.48 -18.39
N LEU A 188 -5.11 4.79 -19.32
CA LEU A 188 -4.57 6.14 -19.44
C LEU A 188 -5.45 6.95 -20.38
N GLU A 189 -5.94 8.07 -19.87
CA GLU A 189 -6.72 9.03 -20.63
C GLU A 189 -5.78 10.16 -21.08
N SER A 190 -5.94 10.66 -22.30
CA SER A 190 -5.48 12.00 -22.67
C SER A 190 -6.73 12.87 -22.76
N TYR A 191 -6.88 13.82 -21.83
CA TYR A 191 -8.09 14.62 -21.72
C TYR A 191 -7.81 16.12 -21.55
N THR A 192 -8.51 16.92 -22.35
CA THR A 192 -8.57 18.38 -22.19
C THR A 192 -9.97 18.87 -22.48
N ASN A 193 -10.44 19.82 -21.67
CA ASN A 193 -11.71 20.52 -21.87
C ASN A 193 -11.52 22.02 -22.11
N SER A 194 -10.26 22.46 -22.32
CA SER A 194 -9.97 23.87 -22.55
C SER A 194 -10.16 24.19 -24.03
N PRO A 195 -11.02 25.14 -24.40
CA PRO A 195 -11.17 25.60 -25.79
C PRO A 195 -9.86 26.14 -26.38
N LYS A 196 -8.88 26.52 -25.56
CA LYS A 196 -7.53 26.91 -26.02
C LYS A 196 -6.77 25.78 -26.73
N ASN A 197 -7.17 24.53 -26.47
CA ASN A 197 -6.60 23.33 -27.10
C ASN A 197 -7.49 22.79 -28.23
N TYR A 198 -8.31 23.65 -28.84
CA TYR A 198 -9.23 23.27 -29.91
C TYR A 198 -8.49 22.58 -31.04
N LEU A 199 -8.93 21.36 -31.39
CA LEU A 199 -8.35 20.47 -32.40
C LEU A 199 -6.85 20.11 -32.21
N HIS A 200 -6.27 20.43 -31.06
CA HIS A 200 -4.97 19.89 -30.64
C HIS A 200 -5.18 18.51 -30.04
N VAL A 201 -4.73 17.47 -30.75
CA VAL A 201 -5.00 16.06 -30.48
C VAL A 201 -3.76 15.19 -30.66
N ALA A 202 -3.76 13.97 -30.11
CA ALA A 202 -2.63 13.04 -30.17
C ALA A 202 -2.44 12.40 -31.56
N ASN A 203 -1.29 11.75 -31.80
CA ASN A 203 -0.87 11.32 -33.15
C ASN A 203 -1.84 10.35 -33.83
N ASP A 204 -2.51 9.50 -33.06
CA ASP A 204 -3.50 8.55 -33.58
C ASP A 204 -4.70 9.26 -34.22
N MET A 205 -5.12 10.38 -33.63
CA MET A 205 -6.15 11.23 -34.23
C MET A 205 -5.56 12.07 -35.37
N ARG A 206 -4.35 12.63 -35.21
CA ARG A 206 -3.68 13.45 -36.26
C ARG A 206 -3.59 12.76 -37.62
N LYS A 207 -3.56 11.42 -37.68
CA LYS A 207 -3.63 10.68 -38.96
C LYS A 207 -4.86 10.99 -39.81
N TYR A 208 -5.94 11.45 -39.17
CA TYR A 208 -7.21 11.77 -39.82
C TYR A 208 -7.47 13.28 -39.85
N GLU A 209 -6.44 14.09 -39.65
CA GLU A 209 -6.50 15.55 -39.60
C GLU A 209 -7.16 16.16 -40.83
N ALA A 210 -6.88 15.63 -42.02
CA ALA A 210 -7.51 16.08 -43.25
C ALA A 210 -9.04 15.91 -43.23
N ILE A 211 -9.58 14.92 -42.52
CA ILE A 211 -11.02 14.67 -42.47
C ILE A 211 -11.66 15.55 -41.40
N TYR A 212 -11.21 15.46 -40.15
CA TYR A 212 -11.89 16.17 -39.06
C TYR A 212 -11.69 17.68 -39.13
N LYS A 213 -10.56 18.20 -39.64
CA LYS A 213 -10.40 19.67 -39.81
C LYS A 213 -11.33 20.26 -40.88
N ASN A 214 -11.79 19.46 -41.84
CA ASN A 214 -12.81 19.89 -42.82
C ASN A 214 -14.24 19.71 -42.31
N PHE A 215 -14.42 18.98 -41.21
CA PHE A 215 -15.72 18.80 -40.56
C PHE A 215 -15.97 19.84 -39.46
N PHE A 216 -14.97 20.06 -38.60
CA PHE A 216 -15.03 21.08 -37.56
C PHE A 216 -14.73 22.47 -38.15
N PRO A 217 -15.34 23.55 -37.64
CA PRO A 217 -14.91 24.90 -37.99
C PRO A 217 -13.43 25.13 -37.69
N GLU A 218 -12.76 25.97 -38.48
CA GLU A 218 -11.31 26.23 -38.37
C GLU A 218 -10.93 26.77 -36.98
N LYS A 219 -11.79 27.59 -36.40
CA LYS A 219 -11.72 28.07 -35.02
C LYS A 219 -13.11 28.07 -34.39
N VAL A 220 -13.16 28.12 -33.06
CA VAL A 220 -14.41 28.41 -32.35
C VAL A 220 -14.92 29.78 -32.83
N PRO A 221 -16.22 29.91 -33.21
CA PRO A 221 -16.76 31.18 -33.69
C PRO A 221 -16.59 32.31 -32.66
N ASP A 222 -16.34 33.54 -33.13
CA ASP A 222 -16.04 34.68 -32.24
C ASP A 222 -17.26 35.13 -31.43
N ASP A 223 -18.47 34.84 -31.94
CA ASP A 223 -19.77 35.12 -31.34
C ASP A 223 -20.40 33.90 -30.65
N ALA A 224 -19.61 32.85 -30.42
CA ALA A 224 -20.06 31.65 -29.72
C ALA A 224 -20.28 31.90 -28.22
N GLU A 225 -21.42 31.44 -27.72
CA GLU A 225 -21.75 31.39 -26.30
C GLU A 225 -21.81 29.93 -25.82
N ASN A 226 -21.77 29.70 -24.50
CA ASN A 226 -21.86 28.36 -23.89
C ASN A 226 -20.89 27.33 -24.51
N ILE A 227 -19.63 27.74 -24.71
CA ILE A 227 -18.63 26.91 -25.39
C ILE A 227 -18.26 25.70 -24.52
N GLU A 228 -18.54 24.51 -25.02
CA GLU A 228 -18.06 23.25 -24.46
C GLU A 228 -17.12 22.57 -25.44
N TYR A 229 -15.90 22.31 -24.99
CA TYR A 229 -14.93 21.53 -25.76
C TYR A 229 -14.45 20.37 -24.92
N SER A 230 -14.29 19.21 -25.54
CA SER A 230 -13.55 18.10 -24.96
C SER A 230 -12.82 17.30 -26.02
N TYR A 231 -11.55 17.04 -25.76
CA TYR A 231 -10.81 15.98 -26.41
C TYR A 231 -10.51 14.91 -25.36
N ARG A 232 -10.81 13.66 -25.70
CA ARG A 232 -10.59 12.48 -24.87
C ARG A 232 -10.00 11.37 -25.73
N LYS A 233 -8.82 10.87 -25.37
CA LYS A 233 -8.32 9.59 -25.85
C LYS A 233 -8.24 8.65 -24.66
N TYR A 234 -8.81 7.47 -24.80
CA TYR A 234 -8.88 6.47 -23.76
C TYR A 234 -8.23 5.20 -24.29
N ASN A 235 -7.19 4.74 -23.60
CA ASN A 235 -6.52 3.47 -23.89
C ASN A 235 -6.91 2.45 -22.82
N GLY A 236 -7.90 1.62 -23.15
CA GLY A 236 -8.23 0.42 -22.40
C GLY A 236 -7.34 -0.77 -22.79
N LEU A 237 -7.53 -1.89 -22.10
CA LEU A 237 -6.76 -3.12 -22.33
C LEU A 237 -7.15 -3.83 -23.65
N PHE A 238 -8.38 -3.59 -24.11
CA PHE A 238 -8.96 -4.21 -25.32
C PHE A 238 -9.46 -3.20 -26.35
N GLU A 239 -9.52 -1.91 -26.01
CA GLU A 239 -10.07 -0.90 -26.89
C GLU A 239 -9.34 0.43 -26.70
N THR A 240 -9.09 1.12 -27.81
CA THR A 240 -8.66 2.50 -27.82
C THR A 240 -9.76 3.34 -28.44
N THR A 241 -10.24 4.34 -27.71
CA THR A 241 -11.23 5.29 -28.22
C THR A 241 -10.68 6.71 -28.17
N SER A 242 -10.77 7.44 -29.27
CA SER A 242 -10.36 8.85 -29.37
C SER A 242 -11.54 9.68 -29.84
N LYS A 243 -11.96 10.64 -29.02
CA LYS A 243 -13.15 11.47 -29.23
C LYS A 243 -12.79 12.95 -29.13
N ILE A 244 -13.19 13.72 -30.13
CA ILE A 244 -13.26 15.18 -30.11
C ILE A 244 -14.73 15.55 -30.05
N SER A 245 -15.12 16.44 -29.14
CA SER A 245 -16.46 16.99 -29.03
C SER A 245 -16.35 18.49 -28.85
N ALA A 246 -17.08 19.25 -29.65
CA ALA A 246 -17.15 20.70 -29.52
C ALA A 246 -18.60 21.15 -29.73
N SER A 247 -19.12 21.95 -28.81
CA SER A 247 -20.45 22.55 -28.92
C SER A 247 -20.46 23.98 -28.42
N TRP A 248 -21.44 24.73 -28.93
CA TRP A 248 -21.65 26.12 -28.60
C TRP A 248 -23.05 26.56 -29.06
N SER A 249 -23.57 27.59 -28.39
CA SER A 249 -24.74 28.36 -28.82
C SER A 249 -24.31 29.52 -29.71
N LEU A 250 -25.11 29.87 -30.71
CA LEU A 250 -24.84 30.97 -31.63
C LEU A 250 -26.04 31.89 -31.81
N PRO A 251 -25.83 33.18 -32.12
CA PRO A 251 -26.88 34.05 -32.62
C PRO A 251 -27.51 33.50 -33.90
N GLU A 252 -28.80 33.79 -34.13
CA GLU A 252 -29.61 33.25 -35.23
C GLU A 252 -28.88 33.21 -36.60
N LYS A 253 -28.27 34.34 -36.99
CA LYS A 253 -27.60 34.46 -38.28
C LYS A 253 -26.41 33.51 -38.41
N SER A 254 -25.61 33.39 -37.36
CA SER A 254 -24.43 32.54 -37.33
C SER A 254 -24.81 31.08 -37.20
N TYR A 255 -25.84 30.77 -36.40
CA TYR A 255 -26.42 29.44 -36.28
C TYR A 255 -26.83 28.89 -37.64
N GLU A 256 -27.67 29.62 -38.37
CA GLU A 256 -28.14 29.24 -39.71
C GLU A 256 -26.99 29.09 -40.71
N TYR A 257 -26.00 29.99 -40.66
CA TYR A 257 -24.82 29.93 -41.52
C TYR A 257 -24.03 28.62 -41.34
N TYR A 258 -23.69 28.25 -40.10
CA TYR A 258 -22.91 27.03 -39.85
C TYR A 258 -23.74 25.76 -40.11
N LYS A 259 -25.05 25.77 -39.81
CA LYS A 259 -25.96 24.66 -40.11
C LYS A 259 -26.01 24.40 -41.62
N GLN A 260 -26.24 25.43 -42.43
CA GLN A 260 -26.31 25.33 -43.89
C GLN A 260 -24.98 24.91 -44.52
N ILE A 261 -23.84 25.31 -43.94
CA ILE A 261 -22.52 24.87 -44.42
C ILE A 261 -22.38 23.35 -44.34
N ILE A 262 -22.78 22.75 -43.23
CA ILE A 262 -22.71 21.30 -43.05
C ILE A 262 -23.71 20.61 -43.99
N GLU A 263 -24.95 21.09 -44.05
CA GLU A 263 -25.99 20.54 -44.94
C GLU A 263 -25.59 20.56 -46.42
N LYS A 264 -24.89 21.61 -46.86
CA LYS A 264 -24.49 21.77 -48.27
C LYS A 264 -23.23 20.99 -48.63
N ASN A 265 -22.27 20.92 -47.71
CA ASN A 265 -20.94 20.38 -47.99
C ASN A 265 -20.78 18.92 -47.56
N SER A 266 -21.84 18.27 -47.08
CA SER A 266 -21.77 16.90 -46.60
C SER A 266 -23.02 16.09 -46.89
N THR A 267 -22.86 14.76 -46.89
CA THR A 267 -24.00 13.83 -46.88
C THR A 267 -24.35 13.54 -45.42
N MET A 268 -25.63 13.71 -45.08
CA MET A 268 -26.15 13.56 -43.72
C MET A 268 -27.05 12.33 -43.64
N ASN A 269 -26.71 11.39 -42.77
CA ASN A 269 -27.55 10.22 -42.46
C ASN A 269 -28.09 10.37 -41.04
N GLU A 270 -29.41 10.46 -40.89
CA GLU A 270 -30.03 10.61 -39.58
C GLU A 270 -29.87 9.32 -38.75
N ILE A 271 -29.32 9.45 -37.53
CA ILE A 271 -29.17 8.33 -36.58
C ILE A 271 -30.25 8.41 -35.51
N GLU A 272 -30.44 9.61 -34.96
CA GLU A 272 -31.42 9.97 -33.93
C GLU A 272 -31.97 11.35 -34.28
N ALA A 273 -33.11 11.74 -33.68
CA ALA A 273 -33.73 13.04 -33.95
C ALA A 273 -32.71 14.18 -33.73
N ASN A 274 -32.51 14.99 -34.77
CA ASN A 274 -31.54 16.10 -34.82
C ASN A 274 -30.06 15.71 -34.65
N LYS A 275 -29.71 14.44 -34.90
CA LYS A 275 -28.34 13.92 -34.84
C LYS A 275 -28.01 13.06 -36.06
N TYR A 276 -27.01 13.50 -36.80
CA TYR A 276 -26.68 12.98 -38.12
C TYR A 276 -25.24 12.47 -38.15
N GLU A 277 -25.04 11.32 -38.81
CA GLU A 277 -23.72 10.88 -39.25
C GLU A 277 -23.34 11.63 -40.53
N ILE A 278 -22.11 12.13 -40.57
CA ILE A 278 -21.64 13.05 -41.60
C ILE A 278 -20.56 12.40 -42.47
N TYR A 279 -20.77 12.48 -43.79
CA TYR A 279 -19.80 12.04 -44.79
C TYR A 279 -19.43 13.22 -45.70
N LEU A 280 -18.16 13.59 -45.71
CA LEU A 280 -17.59 14.65 -46.52
C LEU A 280 -17.21 14.11 -47.91
N PRO A 281 -17.54 14.83 -49.00
CA PRO A 281 -17.19 14.41 -50.35
C PRO A 281 -15.66 14.43 -50.54
N GLY A 282 -15.15 13.46 -51.33
CA GLY A 282 -13.73 13.40 -51.69
C GLY A 282 -12.82 12.71 -50.67
N TYR A 283 -13.36 12.17 -49.58
CA TYR A 283 -12.61 11.43 -48.57
C TYR A 283 -12.95 9.95 -48.54
N THR A 284 -11.94 9.10 -48.33
CA THR A 284 -12.13 7.70 -47.99
C THR A 284 -12.18 7.57 -46.47
N TYR A 285 -13.32 7.13 -45.94
CA TYR A 285 -13.52 6.98 -44.52
C TYR A 285 -12.95 5.65 -44.01
N PRO A 286 -12.06 5.66 -43.01
CA PRO A 286 -11.67 4.43 -42.34
C PRO A 286 -12.88 3.89 -41.56
N PRO A 287 -13.04 2.56 -41.43
CA PRO A 287 -14.21 1.94 -40.80
C PRO A 287 -14.40 2.34 -39.32
N ASN A 288 -13.38 2.93 -38.71
CA ASN A 288 -13.30 3.22 -37.29
C ASN A 288 -13.60 4.68 -36.96
N LEU A 289 -13.64 5.58 -37.96
CA LEU A 289 -13.90 7.01 -37.76
C LEU A 289 -15.37 7.33 -38.04
N LYS A 290 -16.03 7.93 -37.06
CA LYS A 290 -17.40 8.42 -37.16
C LYS A 290 -17.42 9.92 -36.91
N LEU A 291 -18.13 10.65 -37.76
CA LEU A 291 -18.38 12.09 -37.59
C LEU A 291 -19.86 12.26 -37.32
N ASN A 292 -20.21 12.89 -36.21
CA ASN A 292 -21.59 13.16 -35.84
C ASN A 292 -21.80 14.66 -35.68
N PHE A 293 -22.87 15.16 -36.27
CA PHE A 293 -23.34 16.52 -36.13
C PHE A 293 -24.72 16.52 -35.49
N GLU A 294 -24.90 17.31 -34.45
CA GLU A 294 -26.15 17.47 -33.71
C GLU A 294 -26.47 18.97 -33.63
N PHE A 295 -27.74 19.31 -33.79
CA PHE A 295 -28.20 20.69 -33.62
C PHE A 295 -29.47 20.76 -32.79
N ASN A 296 -29.66 21.88 -32.10
CA ASN A 296 -30.88 22.17 -31.36
C ASN A 296 -31.42 23.53 -31.80
N ASP A 297 -32.53 23.53 -32.53
CA ASP A 297 -33.14 24.76 -33.06
C ASP A 297 -33.70 25.67 -31.95
N GLU A 298 -34.15 25.15 -30.82
CA GLU A 298 -34.68 25.97 -29.71
C GLU A 298 -33.57 26.73 -28.98
N LYS A 299 -32.44 26.06 -28.75
CA LYS A 299 -31.27 26.62 -28.05
C LYS A 299 -30.25 27.27 -28.96
N LYS A 300 -30.44 27.16 -30.29
CA LYS A 300 -29.48 27.56 -31.32
C LYS A 300 -28.08 27.01 -31.06
N GLU A 301 -28.05 25.73 -30.68
CA GLU A 301 -26.84 25.01 -30.29
C GLU A 301 -26.39 24.09 -31.43
N LEU A 302 -25.09 24.10 -31.73
CA LEU A 302 -24.46 23.18 -32.67
C LEU A 302 -23.43 22.33 -31.94
N LYS A 303 -23.37 21.05 -32.27
CA LYS A 303 -22.44 20.10 -31.67
C LYS A 303 -21.80 19.21 -32.72
N TYR A 304 -20.48 19.21 -32.69
CA TYR A 304 -19.61 18.48 -33.59
C TYR A 304 -18.88 17.40 -32.79
N THR A 305 -18.96 16.16 -33.25
CA THR A 305 -18.27 15.04 -32.60
C THR A 305 -17.52 14.21 -33.64
N ALA A 306 -16.24 13.96 -33.42
CA ALA A 306 -15.48 12.94 -34.16
C ALA A 306 -15.03 11.86 -33.19
N ILE A 307 -15.28 10.60 -33.54
CA ILE A 307 -14.97 9.43 -32.70
C ILE A 307 -14.18 8.43 -33.52
N ILE A 308 -13.09 7.92 -32.95
CA ILE A 308 -12.33 6.80 -33.47
C ILE A 308 -12.38 5.68 -32.47
N GLU A 309 -12.87 4.52 -32.91
CA GLU A 309 -12.96 3.31 -32.09
C GLU A 309 -12.05 2.24 -32.70
N LYS A 310 -11.02 1.83 -31.96
CA LYS A 310 -10.16 0.72 -32.33
C LYS A 310 -10.35 -0.41 -31.33
N LYS A 311 -10.99 -1.48 -31.80
CA LYS A 311 -11.07 -2.77 -31.10
C LYS A 311 -9.81 -3.59 -31.33
#